data_AF-A0A4Q6EKD3-F1
#
_entry.id   AF-A0A4Q6EKD3-F1
#
_cell.length_a   1.000
_cell.length_b   1.000
_cell.length_c   1.000
_cell.angle_alpha   90.00
_cell.angle_beta   90.00
_cell.angle_gamma   90.00
#
_symmetry.space_group_name_H-M   'P 1'
#
loop_
_entity.id
_entity.type
_entity.pdbx_description
1 polymer ?
#
loop_
_entity_poly.entity_id
_entity_poly.type
_entity_poly.pdbx_seq_one_letter_code
_entity_poly.pdbx_strand_id
1 'polypeptide(L)'
;LKTMEAVPETALKIYGQKFKGDFENWIYPDLFPQELHRFVEVQLFQKKQAFVMDHDAGVEVWNEPVYKANYVMRAVPGRDDAIAVKLFLYSAAPLRKDEKERVGTKEISREYNYTLYGKRDADGNLTVDSGTWEKGELVDSRRDHPDYVFSIPNPASIARKSFNPEIDPATVDQIVPNRR
;
A
#
# COMPACT_ATOMS: atom_id res chain seq x y z
N LEU A 1 -6.69 -20.87 -4.75
CA LEU A 1 -6.80 -19.41 -5.02
C LEU A 1 -7.32 -18.73 -3.76
N LYS A 2 -6.65 -17.71 -3.23
CA LYS A 2 -7.21 -16.87 -2.16
C LYS A 2 -7.92 -15.69 -2.82
N THR A 3 -9.25 -15.74 -2.89
CA THR A 3 -10.05 -14.65 -3.45
C THR A 3 -10.55 -13.76 -2.32
N MET A 4 -10.60 -12.46 -2.58
CA MET A 4 -11.15 -11.46 -1.65
C MET A 4 -12.63 -11.18 -1.93
N GLU A 5 -13.24 -11.90 -2.86
CA GLU A 5 -14.57 -11.62 -3.40
C GLU A 5 -15.72 -11.91 -2.42
N ALA A 6 -15.46 -12.70 -1.39
CA ALA A 6 -16.38 -12.90 -0.27
C ALA A 6 -16.24 -11.83 0.82
N VAL A 7 -15.21 -10.98 0.75
CA VAL A 7 -14.97 -9.93 1.74
C VAL A 7 -15.72 -8.68 1.27
N PRO A 8 -16.76 -8.23 1.99
CA PRO A 8 -17.39 -6.97 1.65
C PRO A 8 -16.39 -5.83 1.86
N GLU A 9 -16.46 -4.81 1.02
CA GLU A 9 -15.55 -3.66 1.10
C GLU A 9 -15.63 -2.97 2.48
N THR A 10 -16.79 -2.97 3.11
CA THR A 10 -17.00 -2.46 4.48
C THR A 10 -16.23 -3.22 5.56
N ALA A 11 -15.77 -4.44 5.27
CA ALA A 11 -14.91 -5.21 6.16
C ALA A 11 -13.41 -4.98 5.90
N LEU A 12 -13.05 -4.26 4.83
CA LEU A 12 -11.68 -3.87 4.55
C LEU A 12 -11.35 -2.57 5.29
N LYS A 13 -10.21 -2.59 5.99
CA LYS A 13 -9.63 -1.35 6.54
C LYS A 13 -8.81 -0.69 5.43
N ILE A 14 -9.47 0.18 4.68
CA ILE A 14 -8.89 0.97 3.59
C ILE A 14 -8.45 2.33 4.13
N TYR A 15 -7.24 2.74 3.76
CA TYR A 15 -6.71 4.09 3.96
C TYR A 15 -6.47 4.70 2.58
N GLY A 16 -6.93 5.92 2.37
CA GLY A 16 -6.89 6.62 1.08
C GLY A 16 -8.23 6.58 0.34
N GLN A 17 -8.24 7.02 -0.93
CA GLN A 17 -9.45 7.08 -1.76
C GLN A 17 -9.35 6.16 -2.97
N LYS A 18 -10.39 5.35 -3.21
CA LYS A 18 -10.36 4.26 -4.20
C LYS A 18 -10.93 4.63 -5.57
N PHE A 19 -11.64 5.77 -5.72
CA PHE A 19 -12.52 6.00 -6.88
C PHE A 19 -12.77 7.47 -7.26
N LYS A 20 -11.83 8.38 -7.02
CA LYS A 20 -11.96 9.77 -7.47
C LYS A 20 -10.79 10.23 -8.32
N GLY A 21 -10.38 9.38 -9.27
CA GLY A 21 -9.33 9.65 -10.28
C GLY A 21 -9.63 10.88 -11.12
N ASP A 22 -9.49 12.03 -10.50
CA ASP A 22 -9.65 13.37 -11.05
C ASP A 22 -8.59 14.23 -10.39
N PHE A 23 -7.42 14.27 -11.04
CA PHE A 23 -6.32 15.14 -10.69
C PHE A 23 -6.70 16.65 -10.79
N GLU A 24 -7.87 16.99 -11.31
CA GLU A 24 -8.38 18.37 -11.46
C GLU A 24 -9.21 18.85 -10.26
N ASN A 25 -9.60 17.96 -9.32
CA ASN A 25 -10.45 18.31 -8.17
C ASN A 25 -9.73 18.28 -6.81
N TRP A 26 -10.30 19.03 -5.85
CA TRP A 26 -9.66 19.68 -4.69
C TRP A 26 -9.08 18.79 -3.56
N ILE A 27 -9.06 17.45 -3.66
CA ILE A 27 -8.58 16.56 -2.58
C ILE A 27 -7.34 15.82 -3.05
N TYR A 28 -6.23 16.56 -3.07
CA TYR A 28 -4.89 16.04 -3.32
C TYR A 28 -4.10 16.17 -1.99
N PRO A 29 -3.50 15.09 -1.46
CA PRO A 29 -3.40 13.72 -1.97
C PRO A 29 -4.55 12.79 -1.55
N ASP A 30 -4.77 11.71 -2.31
CA ASP A 30 -5.74 10.64 -1.99
C ASP A 30 -5.37 9.84 -0.75
N LEU A 31 -4.07 9.60 -0.52
CA LEU A 31 -3.51 9.01 0.69
C LEU A 31 -2.43 9.94 1.25
N PHE A 32 -2.56 10.34 2.51
CA PHE A 32 -1.55 11.17 3.14
C PHE A 32 -0.30 10.36 3.52
N PRO A 33 0.91 10.95 3.44
CA PRO A 33 2.15 10.22 3.69
C PRO A 33 2.28 9.71 5.12
N GLN A 34 1.79 10.45 6.12
CA GLN A 34 1.78 9.99 7.51
C GLN A 34 0.87 8.77 7.72
N GLU A 35 -0.23 8.68 6.96
CA GLU A 35 -1.14 7.54 7.01
C GLU A 35 -0.48 6.32 6.37
N LEU A 36 0.14 6.48 5.19
CA LEU A 36 0.93 5.41 4.57
C LEU A 36 2.05 4.94 5.50
N HIS A 37 2.82 5.88 6.05
CA HIS A 37 3.95 5.57 6.92
C HIS A 37 3.51 4.73 8.12
N ARG A 38 2.48 5.19 8.84
CA ARG A 38 1.94 4.46 9.98
C ARG A 38 1.38 3.10 9.58
N PHE A 39 0.71 3.02 8.44
CA PHE A 39 0.16 1.78 7.94
C PHE A 39 1.26 0.75 7.64
N VAL A 40 2.33 1.18 6.97
CA VAL A 40 3.51 0.37 6.66
C VAL A 40 4.18 -0.13 7.94
N GLU A 41 4.41 0.74 8.93
CA GLU A 41 4.96 0.35 10.24
C GLU A 41 4.12 -0.75 10.91
N VAL A 42 2.80 -0.54 10.97
CA VAL A 42 1.90 -1.49 11.63
C VAL A 42 1.86 -2.82 10.89
N GLN A 43 1.72 -2.82 9.56
CA GLN A 43 1.56 -4.06 8.81
C GLN A 43 2.87 -4.81 8.66
N LEU A 44 3.92 -4.16 8.14
CA LEU A 44 5.15 -4.86 7.75
C LEU A 44 6.11 -5.03 8.91
N PHE A 45 6.22 -4.06 9.83
CA PHE A 45 7.20 -4.12 10.91
C PHE A 45 6.63 -4.75 12.19
N GLN A 46 5.44 -4.32 12.62
CA GLN A 46 4.83 -4.83 13.86
C GLN A 46 4.14 -6.17 13.64
N LYS A 47 3.24 -6.28 12.64
CA LYS A 47 2.46 -7.49 12.39
C LYS A 47 3.17 -8.51 11.50
N LYS A 48 4.17 -8.08 10.72
CA LYS A 48 4.87 -8.90 9.72
C LYS A 48 3.91 -9.51 8.69
N GLN A 49 2.95 -8.71 8.24
CA GLN A 49 1.88 -9.10 7.32
C GLN A 49 1.93 -8.25 6.05
N ALA A 50 1.79 -8.91 4.91
CA ALA A 50 1.61 -8.24 3.63
C ALA A 50 0.27 -7.49 3.57
N PHE A 51 0.21 -6.47 2.74
CA PHE A 51 -0.99 -5.68 2.47
C PHE A 51 -1.17 -5.47 0.96
N VAL A 52 -2.30 -4.89 0.56
CA VAL A 52 -2.55 -4.55 -0.84
C VAL A 52 -2.50 -3.03 -1.01
N MET A 53 -1.88 -2.60 -2.10
CA MET A 53 -1.70 -1.20 -2.46
C MET A 53 -2.18 -0.98 -3.89
N ASP A 54 -2.90 0.12 -4.11
CA ASP A 54 -2.99 0.71 -5.44
C ASP A 54 -1.84 1.69 -5.61
N HIS A 55 -0.93 1.34 -6.52
CA HIS A 55 0.32 2.07 -6.67
C HIS A 55 0.24 3.18 -7.72
N ASP A 56 -0.81 3.18 -8.55
CA ASP A 56 -0.94 4.08 -9.69
C ASP A 56 -1.86 5.22 -9.29
N ALA A 57 -1.41 6.46 -9.49
CA ALA A 57 -2.21 7.67 -9.23
C ALA A 57 -3.06 8.10 -10.44
N GLY A 58 -3.13 7.23 -11.46
CA GLY A 58 -3.88 7.45 -12.69
C GLY A 58 -5.32 6.92 -12.62
N VAL A 59 -5.97 6.87 -13.78
CA VAL A 59 -7.39 6.44 -13.88
C VAL A 59 -7.58 4.92 -13.75
N GLU A 60 -6.51 4.15 -13.88
CA GLU A 60 -6.54 2.69 -13.81
C GLU A 60 -6.24 2.22 -12.38
N VAL A 61 -7.04 1.29 -11.87
CA VAL A 61 -6.84 0.71 -10.53
C VAL A 61 -5.90 -0.50 -10.62
N TRP A 62 -4.75 -0.44 -9.96
CA TRP A 62 -3.72 -1.48 -9.99
C TRP A 62 -3.36 -2.01 -8.60
N ASN A 63 -4.04 -3.08 -8.19
CA ASN A 63 -3.83 -3.71 -6.90
C ASN A 63 -2.63 -4.66 -6.90
N GLU A 64 -1.62 -4.37 -6.09
CA GLU A 64 -0.46 -5.23 -5.90
C GLU A 64 -0.25 -5.60 -4.42
N PRO A 65 0.17 -6.85 -4.13
CA PRO A 65 0.56 -7.24 -2.78
C PRO A 65 1.94 -6.66 -2.43
N VAL A 66 2.02 -5.87 -1.37
CA VAL A 66 3.25 -5.33 -0.79
C VAL A 66 3.66 -6.20 0.40
N TYR A 67 4.91 -6.68 0.40
CA TYR A 67 5.39 -7.66 1.40
C TYR A 67 6.67 -7.25 2.12
N LYS A 68 7.36 -6.19 1.67
CA LYS A 68 8.61 -5.73 2.27
C LYS A 68 8.71 -4.21 2.15
N ALA A 69 9.35 -3.58 3.13
CA ALA A 69 9.64 -2.16 3.13
C ALA A 69 10.98 -1.88 3.83
N ASN A 70 11.64 -0.81 3.40
CA ASN A 70 12.70 -0.17 4.17
C ASN A 70 12.60 1.34 3.98
N TYR A 71 13.07 2.11 4.95
CA TYR A 71 13.09 3.57 4.83
C TYR A 71 14.34 4.17 5.46
N VAL A 72 14.70 5.35 4.99
CA VAL A 72 15.74 6.20 5.57
C VAL A 72 15.09 7.47 6.06
N MET A 73 15.36 7.84 7.30
CA MET A 73 14.89 9.07 7.93
C MET A 73 16.06 10.03 8.12
N ARG A 74 15.84 11.32 7.85
CA ARG A 74 16.83 12.39 8.04
C ARG A 74 16.17 13.60 8.69
N ALA A 75 16.89 14.26 9.59
CA ALA A 75 16.45 15.54 10.12
C ALA A 75 16.35 16.58 8.99
N VAL A 76 15.36 17.47 9.07
CA VAL A 76 15.25 18.61 8.17
C VAL A 76 16.08 19.77 8.73
N PRO A 77 17.04 20.34 7.98
CA PRO A 77 17.89 21.42 8.49
C PRO A 77 17.09 22.59 9.04
N GLY A 78 17.40 23.01 10.27
CA GLY A 78 16.74 24.14 10.93
C GLY A 78 15.32 23.86 11.45
N ARG A 79 14.86 22.59 11.42
CA ARG A 79 13.54 22.19 11.91
C ARG A 79 13.65 21.03 12.90
N ASP A 80 13.04 21.19 14.06
CA ASP A 80 12.91 20.15 15.09
C ASP A 80 11.56 19.40 14.99
N ASP A 81 10.60 20.01 14.33
CA ASP A 81 9.22 19.55 14.10
C ASP A 81 9.05 18.70 12.83
N ALA A 82 10.14 18.36 12.15
CA ALA A 82 10.10 17.69 10.84
C ALA A 82 11.17 16.60 10.64
N ILE A 83 10.80 15.54 9.94
CA ILE A 83 11.70 14.45 9.49
C ILE A 83 11.43 14.16 8.01
N ALA A 84 12.48 14.18 7.19
CA ALA A 84 12.41 13.74 5.80
C ALA A 84 12.55 12.22 5.73
N VAL A 85 11.72 11.58 4.93
CA VAL A 85 11.66 10.13 4.77
C VAL A 85 11.81 9.76 3.29
N LYS A 86 12.69 8.81 3.03
CA LYS A 86 12.74 8.06 1.77
C LYS A 86 12.33 6.62 2.04
N LEU A 87 11.15 6.23 1.58
CA LEU A 87 10.56 4.92 1.74
C LEU A 87 10.73 4.09 0.46
N PHE A 88 11.03 2.82 0.61
CA PHE A 88 11.02 1.83 -0.45
C PHE A 88 10.00 0.76 -0.12
N LEU A 89 9.03 0.54 -1.00
CA LEU A 89 8.05 -0.54 -0.92
C LEU A 89 8.33 -1.59 -1.98
N TYR A 90 8.20 -2.85 -1.60
CA TYR A 90 8.42 -3.99 -2.48
C TYR A 90 7.14 -4.79 -2.63
N SER A 91 6.72 -4.96 -3.87
CA SER A 91 5.52 -5.71 -4.22
C SER A 91 5.82 -6.84 -5.21
N ALA A 92 4.90 -7.79 -5.28
CA ALA A 92 4.93 -8.83 -6.30
C ALA A 92 4.00 -8.42 -7.45
N ALA A 93 4.60 -8.15 -8.61
CA ALA A 93 3.87 -7.72 -9.80
C ALA A 93 3.95 -8.78 -10.91
N PRO A 94 3.14 -8.65 -11.97
CA PRO A 94 3.29 -9.44 -13.18
C PRO A 94 4.67 -9.30 -13.84
N LEU A 95 5.14 -10.36 -14.53
CA LEU A 95 6.41 -10.36 -15.28
C LEU A 95 6.43 -9.31 -16.39
N ARG A 96 5.28 -9.10 -17.06
CA ARG A 96 5.07 -8.10 -18.09
C ARG A 96 3.79 -7.32 -17.82
N LYS A 97 3.74 -6.05 -18.24
CA LYS A 97 2.59 -5.16 -18.02
C LYS A 97 1.29 -5.67 -18.67
N ASP A 98 1.40 -6.44 -19.75
CA ASP A 98 0.29 -7.07 -20.47
C ASP A 98 -0.14 -8.43 -19.89
N GLU A 99 0.68 -9.06 -19.05
CA GLU A 99 0.40 -10.38 -18.46
C GLU A 99 -0.41 -10.25 -17.15
N LYS A 100 -1.61 -9.66 -17.23
CA LYS A 100 -2.49 -9.40 -16.07
C LYS A 100 -2.89 -10.68 -15.30
N GLU A 101 -2.89 -11.82 -15.98
CA GLU A 101 -3.25 -13.13 -15.41
C GLU A 101 -2.10 -13.83 -14.67
N ARG A 102 -0.89 -13.24 -14.65
CA ARG A 102 0.31 -13.82 -14.04
C ARG A 102 0.85 -12.95 -12.93
N VAL A 103 0.02 -12.70 -11.92
CA VAL A 103 0.44 -12.02 -10.69
C VAL A 103 1.43 -12.92 -9.93
N GLY A 104 2.60 -12.38 -9.57
CA GLY A 104 3.42 -12.99 -8.50
C GLY A 104 4.77 -13.59 -8.89
N THR A 105 5.48 -13.07 -9.89
CA THR A 105 6.80 -13.63 -10.30
C THR A 105 7.94 -12.62 -10.34
N LYS A 106 7.67 -11.31 -10.24
CA LYS A 106 8.71 -10.27 -10.22
C LYS A 106 8.57 -9.37 -9.00
N GLU A 107 9.66 -9.20 -8.26
CA GLU A 107 9.78 -8.15 -7.24
C GLU A 107 9.93 -6.80 -7.95
N ILE A 108 9.05 -5.85 -7.61
CA ILE A 108 9.19 -4.44 -8.00
C ILE A 108 9.43 -3.62 -6.75
N SER A 109 10.40 -2.72 -6.81
CA SER A 109 10.66 -1.72 -5.77
C SER A 109 10.14 -0.36 -6.23
N ARG A 110 9.41 0.34 -5.36
CA ARG A 110 8.94 1.71 -5.57
C ARG A 110 9.50 2.62 -4.49
N GLU A 111 9.99 3.78 -4.88
CA GLU A 111 10.50 4.82 -3.97
C GLU A 111 9.42 5.86 -3.72
N TYR A 112 9.24 6.27 -2.47
CA TYR A 112 8.38 7.39 -2.09
C TYR A 112 9.13 8.35 -1.18
N ASN A 113 9.02 9.65 -1.45
CA ASN A 113 9.69 10.72 -0.70
C ASN A 113 8.63 11.61 -0.04
N TYR A 114 8.79 11.87 1.25
CA TYR A 114 7.87 12.73 2.00
C TYR A 114 8.53 13.32 3.25
N THR A 115 7.97 14.42 3.74
CA THR A 115 8.30 14.99 5.04
C THR A 115 7.18 14.67 6.03
N LEU A 116 7.51 14.16 7.21
CA LEU A 116 6.59 14.01 8.33
C LEU A 116 6.76 15.19 9.29
N TYR A 117 5.63 15.71 9.78
CA TYR A 117 5.57 16.83 10.71
C TYR A 117 4.90 16.43 12.00
N GLY A 118 5.27 17.12 13.09
CA GLY A 118 4.66 16.88 14.38
C GLY A 118 5.31 17.68 15.50
N LYS A 119 5.14 17.20 16.73
CA LYS A 119 5.72 17.84 17.92
C LYS A 119 6.63 16.89 18.66
N ARG A 120 7.73 17.41 19.20
CA ARG A 120 8.61 16.65 20.09
C ARG A 120 7.90 16.42 21.42
N ASP A 121 7.88 15.17 21.88
CA ASP A 121 7.49 14.85 23.25
C ASP A 121 8.62 15.16 24.23
N ALA A 122 8.39 14.92 25.52
CA ALA A 122 9.37 15.18 26.58
C ALA A 122 10.66 14.34 26.43
N ASP A 123 10.60 13.22 25.72
CA ASP A 123 11.72 12.31 25.47
C ASP A 123 12.46 12.65 24.16
N GLY A 124 12.00 13.66 23.43
CA GLY A 124 12.56 14.09 22.14
C GLY A 124 12.08 13.28 20.94
N ASN A 125 11.10 12.38 21.10
CA ASN A 125 10.50 11.67 19.97
C ASN A 125 9.56 12.61 19.21
N LEU A 126 9.53 12.51 17.88
CA LEU A 126 8.57 13.24 17.08
C LEU A 126 7.22 12.52 17.11
N THR A 127 6.23 13.11 17.77
CA THR A 127 4.83 12.69 17.65
C THR A 127 4.28 13.27 16.34
N VAL A 128 4.21 12.42 15.31
CA VAL A 128 3.78 12.79 13.95
C VAL A 128 2.26 13.01 13.91
N ASP A 129 1.82 14.13 13.34
CA ASP A 129 0.40 14.46 13.14
C ASP A 129 0.04 14.73 11.68
N SER A 130 1.04 15.00 10.83
CA SER A 130 0.83 15.38 9.44
C SER A 130 2.06 15.08 8.59
N GLY A 131 1.95 15.26 7.29
CA GLY A 131 3.05 15.07 6.37
C GLY A 131 2.73 15.62 4.99
N THR A 132 3.76 15.71 4.15
CA THR A 132 3.63 16.20 2.77
C THR A 132 4.52 15.37 1.85
N TRP A 133 3.97 14.98 0.71
CA TRP A 133 4.72 14.32 -0.35
C TRP A 133 5.78 15.27 -0.92
N GLU A 134 6.93 14.73 -1.31
CA GLU A 134 8.06 15.52 -1.78
C GLU A 134 8.53 15.03 -3.15
N LYS A 135 9.19 15.94 -3.89
CA LYS A 135 9.92 15.56 -5.09
C LYS A 135 11.27 14.96 -4.67
N GLY A 136 11.49 13.70 -5.01
CA GLY A 136 12.78 13.04 -4.87
C GLY A 136 13.69 13.22 -6.09
N GLU A 137 14.85 12.58 -6.04
CA GLU A 137 15.83 12.58 -7.13
C GLU A 137 15.35 11.74 -8.33
N LEU A 138 14.69 10.61 -8.05
CA LEU A 138 14.28 9.64 -9.06
C LEU A 138 12.77 9.66 -9.34
N VAL A 139 11.97 10.09 -8.36
CA VAL A 139 10.49 10.05 -8.41
C VAL A 139 9.94 11.37 -7.86
N ASP A 140 8.87 11.86 -8.47
CA ASP A 140 8.08 12.97 -7.92
C ASP A 140 6.88 12.42 -7.15
N SER A 141 7.04 12.13 -5.84
CA SER A 141 5.97 11.57 -5.01
C SER A 141 4.80 12.53 -4.79
N ARG A 142 4.92 13.79 -5.21
CA ARG A 142 3.81 14.76 -5.27
C ARG A 142 2.92 14.55 -6.50
N ARG A 143 3.11 13.44 -7.22
CA ARG A 143 2.34 13.03 -8.39
C ARG A 143 2.26 11.51 -8.48
N ASP A 144 3.33 10.83 -8.06
CA ASP A 144 3.48 9.38 -8.06
C ASP A 144 3.52 8.85 -6.62
N HIS A 145 2.34 8.79 -6.00
CA HIS A 145 2.11 8.18 -4.69
C HIS A 145 0.97 7.16 -4.78
N PRO A 146 0.84 6.24 -3.81
CA PRO A 146 -0.29 5.32 -3.79
C PRO A 146 -1.62 6.06 -3.57
N ASP A 147 -2.70 5.56 -4.17
CA ASP A 147 -4.05 6.10 -3.97
C ASP A 147 -4.69 5.57 -2.68
N TYR A 148 -4.51 4.26 -2.43
CA TYR A 148 -4.97 3.63 -1.22
C TYR A 148 -4.17 2.37 -0.86
N VAL A 149 -4.25 2.02 0.42
CA VAL A 149 -3.74 0.76 0.97
C VAL A 149 -4.81 0.09 1.82
N PHE A 150 -4.83 -1.24 1.81
CA PHE A 150 -5.71 -1.98 2.72
C PHE A 150 -5.07 -3.27 3.21
N SER A 151 -5.41 -3.62 4.45
CA SER A 151 -4.91 -4.84 5.06
C SER A 151 -5.73 -6.03 4.59
N ILE A 152 -5.06 -7.13 4.30
CA ILE A 152 -5.74 -8.40 4.04
C ILE A 152 -6.32 -8.89 5.37
N PRO A 153 -7.65 -9.07 5.50
CA PRO A 153 -8.26 -9.72 6.65
C PRO A 153 -7.65 -11.11 6.85
N ASN A 154 -7.76 -11.68 8.05
CA ASN A 154 -7.20 -13.01 8.33
C ASN A 154 -7.57 -14.00 7.20
N PRO A 155 -6.60 -14.47 6.38
CA PRO A 155 -6.93 -15.27 5.21
C PRO A 155 -7.61 -16.59 5.56
N ALA A 156 -7.41 -17.09 6.78
CA ALA A 156 -8.06 -18.31 7.26
C ALA A 156 -9.55 -18.12 7.54
N SER A 157 -10.01 -16.89 7.75
CA SER A 157 -11.43 -16.58 8.00
C SER A 157 -12.20 -16.14 6.76
N ILE A 158 -11.55 -16.06 5.60
CA ILE A 158 -12.20 -15.64 4.35
C ILE A 158 -12.81 -16.88 3.68
N ALA A 159 -14.13 -16.89 3.56
CA ALA A 159 -14.82 -17.90 2.76
C ALA A 159 -14.38 -17.76 1.29
N ARG A 160 -14.04 -18.87 0.63
CA ARG A 160 -13.74 -18.80 -0.80
C ARG A 160 -15.02 -18.59 -1.58
N LYS A 161 -14.99 -17.62 -2.49
CA LYS A 161 -16.07 -17.33 -3.43
C LYS A 161 -15.48 -16.91 -4.77
N SER A 162 -16.25 -17.18 -5.83
CA SER A 162 -16.00 -16.66 -7.17
C SER A 162 -17.19 -15.75 -7.58
N PHE A 163 -16.92 -14.60 -8.19
CA PHE A 163 -17.93 -13.80 -8.90
C PHE A 163 -18.38 -14.50 -10.18
N ASN A 164 -17.51 -15.29 -10.80
CA ASN A 164 -17.89 -16.17 -11.89
C ASN A 164 -18.52 -17.44 -11.32
N PRO A 165 -19.85 -17.66 -11.50
CA PRO A 165 -20.54 -18.82 -10.94
C PRO A 165 -20.08 -20.16 -11.52
N GLU A 166 -19.36 -20.15 -12.65
CA GLU A 166 -18.82 -21.36 -13.29
C GLU A 166 -17.51 -21.85 -12.65
N ILE A 167 -16.87 -21.03 -11.81
CA ILE A 167 -15.66 -21.42 -11.08
C ILE A 167 -16.05 -22.01 -9.73
N ASP A 168 -15.92 -23.33 -9.61
CA ASP A 168 -16.04 -24.06 -8.34
C ASP A 168 -14.72 -23.99 -7.54
N PRO A 169 -14.70 -23.33 -6.36
CA PRO A 169 -13.51 -23.27 -5.53
C PRO A 169 -12.96 -24.63 -5.09
N ALA A 170 -13.83 -25.65 -4.93
CA ALA A 170 -13.40 -26.98 -4.51
C ALA A 170 -12.60 -27.67 -5.62
N THR A 171 -13.03 -27.54 -6.88
CA THR A 171 -12.27 -27.98 -8.05
C THR A 171 -10.91 -27.27 -8.14
N VAL A 172 -10.87 -25.95 -7.91
CA VAL A 172 -9.60 -25.20 -7.89
C VAL A 172 -8.64 -25.71 -6.81
N ASP A 173 -9.15 -26.09 -5.63
CA ASP A 173 -8.36 -26.67 -4.55
C ASP A 173 -7.73 -28.03 -4.90
N GLN A 174 -8.38 -28.82 -5.74
CA GLN A 174 -7.83 -30.09 -6.23
C GLN A 174 -6.68 -29.87 -7.23
N ILE A 175 -6.75 -28.80 -8.02
CA ILE A 175 -5.76 -28.47 -9.05
C ILE A 175 -4.54 -27.77 -8.45
N VAL A 176 -4.76 -26.86 -7.49
CA VAL A 176 -3.71 -26.08 -6.84
C VAL A 176 -3.53 -26.60 -5.41
N PRO A 177 -2.65 -27.59 -5.18
CA PRO A 177 -2.50 -28.20 -3.87
C PRO A 177 -2.13 -27.13 -2.84
N ASN A 178 -2.94 -27.00 -1.79
CA ASN A 178 -2.68 -26.11 -0.66
C ASN A 178 -1.35 -26.48 -0.01
N ARG A 179 -0.26 -25.81 -0.39
CA ARG A 179 0.97 -25.81 0.39
C ARG A 179 0.69 -24.98 1.64
N ARG A 180 0.46 -25.68 2.75
CA ARG A 180 0.42 -25.10 4.10
C ARG A 180 1.76 -24.45 4.42
#